data_AF-A0AAD2CYL8-F1
#
_entry.id   AF-A0AAD2CYL8-F1
#
_cell.length_a   1.000
_cell.length_b   1.000
_cell.length_c   1.000
_cell.angle_alpha   90.00
_cell.angle_beta   90.00
_cell.angle_gamma   90.00
#
_symmetry.space_group_name_H-M   'P 1'
#
loop_
_entity.id
_entity.type
_entity.pdbx_description
1 polymer ?
#
loop_
_entity_poly.entity_id
_entity_poly.type
_entity_poly.pdbx_seq_one_letter_code
_entity_poly.pdbx_strand_id
1 'polypeptide(L)'
;MTSSHWICRLTLADGRSVDCYIKAAEAGYRHFRLPQRLTQLAEDILVQDGYLTSNQQARFNTIHRQGNEIRRKAERNYRKLSMGKVHWSPQMQQKWDRLHLYQLLILGHKQVRTSSRKVRRLLKKIGLTDAWKLSEADLQAKWYLEHQAYKEAKRKRAHQWRLEYLEIRLAAVRRTKKGNIKARIRRTRVQQMAQKEETRRQRKAQGKGFSGGLQQIKVAQVAQDGTSHWVTCQSKCIVEEGCMQENRLQYDQTRYPYPTPPMTAPLYSDFNGPNAKRNSQALLRGLYDAETADPYLMSFLDHCRRATGSGPGGHVSFWRKMGEHKGSEPHGLHNGHFKVGVASNLLACCDTLFCSIPFATGFVPVQW
;
A
#
# COMPACT_ATOMS: atom_id res chain seq x y z
N MET A 1 -18.66 8.08 -2.91
CA MET A 1 -17.52 7.50 -3.65
C MET A 1 -16.87 6.41 -2.82
N THR A 2 -16.96 5.15 -3.25
CA THR A 2 -16.36 4.02 -2.54
C THR A 2 -14.84 4.09 -2.67
N SER A 3 -14.15 4.35 -1.55
CA SER A 3 -12.71 4.13 -1.44
C SER A 3 -12.43 2.69 -1.88
N SER A 4 -11.90 2.55 -3.09
CA SER A 4 -11.36 1.29 -3.57
C SER A 4 -10.17 1.01 -2.67
N HIS A 5 -10.36 0.14 -1.67
CA HIS A 5 -9.24 -0.40 -0.91
C HIS A 5 -8.30 -1.06 -1.92
N TRP A 6 -7.23 -0.36 -2.29
CA TRP A 6 -6.19 -0.88 -3.18
C TRP A 6 -5.61 -2.12 -2.50
N ILE A 7 -5.93 -3.29 -3.05
CA ILE A 7 -5.41 -4.54 -2.54
C ILE A 7 -3.96 -4.59 -2.96
N CYS A 8 -3.05 -4.31 -2.03
CA CYS A 8 -1.63 -4.57 -2.18
C CYS A 8 -1.43 -6.08 -2.42
N ARG A 9 -1.04 -6.45 -3.64
CA ARG A 9 -0.80 -7.85 -4.04
C ARG A 9 0.66 -8.20 -3.90
N LEU A 10 1.54 -7.25 -4.14
CA LEU A 10 2.98 -7.39 -3.99
C LEU A 10 3.31 -7.55 -2.50
N THR A 11 4.11 -8.58 -2.16
CA THR A 11 4.56 -8.81 -0.78
C THR A 11 5.97 -9.33 -0.78
N LEU A 12 6.87 -8.77 0.03
CA LEU A 12 8.28 -9.18 0.06
C LEU A 12 8.55 -10.57 0.67
N ALA A 13 7.52 -11.28 1.15
CA ALA A 13 7.67 -12.56 1.85
C ALA A 13 8.00 -13.76 0.95
N ASP A 14 7.81 -13.67 -0.37
CA ASP A 14 8.05 -14.77 -1.31
C ASP A 14 9.02 -14.34 -2.42
N GLY A 15 10.29 -14.74 -2.29
CA GLY A 15 11.37 -14.35 -3.20
C GLY A 15 11.12 -14.73 -4.66
N ARG A 16 10.51 -15.88 -4.95
CA ARG A 16 10.24 -16.29 -6.34
C ARG A 16 9.24 -15.36 -7.03
N SER A 17 8.25 -14.91 -6.27
CA SER A 17 7.24 -13.99 -6.78
C SER A 17 7.84 -12.60 -7.00
N VAL A 18 8.76 -12.18 -6.13
CA VAL A 18 9.56 -10.94 -6.27
C VAL A 18 10.35 -10.96 -7.58
N ASP A 19 11.06 -12.06 -7.88
CA ASP A 19 11.82 -12.20 -9.13
C ASP A 19 10.92 -12.10 -10.38
N CYS A 20 9.74 -12.73 -10.35
CA CYS A 20 8.76 -12.64 -11.43
C CYS A 20 8.27 -11.20 -11.65
N TYR A 21 8.02 -10.46 -10.56
CA TYR A 21 7.65 -9.05 -10.64
C TYR A 21 8.76 -8.22 -11.26
N ILE A 22 10.01 -8.39 -10.79
CA ILE A 22 11.17 -7.64 -11.29
C ILE A 22 11.34 -7.91 -12.78
N LYS A 23 11.34 -9.17 -13.20
CA LYS A 23 11.44 -9.54 -14.62
C LYS A 23 10.35 -8.89 -15.48
N ALA A 24 9.10 -8.90 -15.01
CA ALA A 24 7.99 -8.28 -15.73
C ALA A 24 8.11 -6.75 -15.80
N ALA A 25 8.52 -6.11 -14.70
CA ALA A 25 8.72 -4.67 -14.64
C ALA A 25 9.89 -4.23 -15.53
N GLU A 26 11.04 -4.90 -15.44
CA GLU A 26 12.19 -4.63 -16.29
C GLU A 26 11.88 -4.83 -17.78
N ALA A 27 11.17 -5.90 -18.14
CA ALA A 27 10.75 -6.13 -19.53
C ALA A 27 9.90 -4.96 -20.05
N GLY A 28 8.97 -4.45 -19.23
CA GLY A 28 8.20 -3.26 -19.59
C GLY A 28 9.05 -2.01 -19.73
N TYR A 29 9.98 -1.76 -18.79
CA TYR A 29 10.86 -0.58 -18.84
C TYR A 29 11.76 -0.62 -20.08
N ARG A 30 12.31 -1.79 -20.43
CA ARG A 30 13.11 -1.99 -21.65
C ARG A 30 12.27 -1.81 -22.92
N HIS A 31 11.07 -2.37 -22.96
CA HIS A 31 10.18 -2.27 -24.12
C HIS A 31 9.84 -0.81 -24.46
N PHE A 32 9.55 0.02 -23.45
CA PHE A 32 9.25 1.44 -23.64
C PHE A 32 10.47 2.36 -23.56
N ARG A 33 11.68 1.79 -23.47
CA ARG A 33 12.96 2.52 -23.37
C ARG A 33 12.95 3.60 -22.28
N LEU A 34 12.31 3.32 -21.14
CA LEU A 34 12.19 4.29 -20.05
C LEU A 34 13.55 4.71 -19.48
N PRO A 35 14.53 3.80 -19.26
CA PRO A 35 15.84 4.18 -18.75
C PRO A 35 16.52 5.20 -19.67
N GLN A 36 16.59 4.93 -20.98
CA GLN A 36 17.24 5.83 -21.94
C GLN A 36 16.55 7.19 -22.00
N ARG A 37 15.21 7.20 -22.04
CA ARG A 37 14.44 8.46 -22.11
C ARG A 37 14.59 9.31 -20.85
N LEU A 38 14.76 8.67 -19.69
CA LEU A 38 14.93 9.34 -18.40
C LEU A 38 16.37 9.82 -18.20
N THR A 39 17.37 9.04 -18.60
CA THR A 39 18.78 9.44 -18.60
C THR A 39 19.02 10.62 -19.52
N GLN A 40 18.51 10.58 -20.76
CA GLN A 40 18.62 11.72 -21.69
C GLN A 40 17.98 12.98 -21.11
N LEU A 41 16.81 12.85 -20.47
CA LEU A 41 16.17 13.98 -19.82
C LEU A 41 17.03 14.54 -18.68
N ALA A 42 17.67 13.68 -17.89
CA ALA A 42 18.58 14.12 -16.83
C ALA A 42 19.81 14.84 -17.40
N GLU A 43 20.41 14.33 -18.48
CA GLU A 43 21.53 14.97 -19.18
C GLU A 43 21.15 16.33 -19.75
N ASP A 44 19.99 16.45 -20.41
CA ASP A 44 19.49 17.72 -20.94
C ASP A 44 19.34 18.77 -19.83
N ILE A 45 18.87 18.36 -18.64
CA ILE A 45 18.72 19.25 -17.48
C ILE A 45 20.07 19.71 -16.94
N LEU A 46 21.07 18.82 -16.91
CA LEU A 46 22.41 19.17 -16.46
C LEU A 46 23.04 20.22 -17.38
N VAL A 47 22.87 20.08 -18.70
CA VAL A 47 23.35 21.07 -19.68
C VAL A 47 22.62 22.42 -19.52
N GLN A 48 21.37 22.40 -19.04
CA GLN A 48 20.53 23.58 -18.83
C GLN A 48 20.65 24.18 -17.41
N ASP A 49 21.70 23.84 -16.65
CA ASP A 49 21.93 24.32 -15.28
C ASP A 49 20.71 24.12 -14.35
N GLY A 50 20.05 22.96 -14.47
CA GLY A 50 18.90 22.61 -13.64
C GLY A 50 17.59 23.28 -14.03
N TYR A 51 17.53 23.98 -15.16
CA TYR A 51 16.27 24.48 -15.71
C TYR A 51 15.48 23.36 -16.41
N LEU A 52 14.16 23.35 -16.22
CA LEU A 52 13.26 22.33 -16.78
C LEU A 52 12.13 23.00 -17.57
N THR A 53 12.21 22.93 -18.89
CA THR A 53 11.21 23.48 -19.81
C THR A 53 9.85 22.78 -19.66
N SER A 54 8.75 23.45 -20.07
CA SER A 54 7.39 22.87 -20.03
C SER A 54 7.30 21.53 -20.80
N ASN A 55 7.97 21.44 -21.95
CA ASN A 55 8.01 20.20 -22.74
C ASN A 55 8.73 19.06 -22.00
N GLN A 56 9.84 19.37 -21.32
CA GLN A 56 10.56 18.40 -20.49
C GLN A 56 9.75 17.97 -19.26
N GLN A 57 9.00 18.88 -18.64
CA GLN A 57 8.06 18.55 -17.55
C GLN A 57 6.97 17.58 -18.02
N ALA A 58 6.37 17.84 -19.19
CA ALA A 58 5.39 16.95 -19.80
C ALA A 58 5.99 15.57 -20.14
N ARG A 59 7.22 15.56 -20.66
CA ARG A 59 7.99 14.34 -20.93
C ARG A 59 8.25 13.55 -19.64
N PHE A 60 8.69 14.20 -18.57
CA PHE A 60 8.90 13.58 -17.26
C PHE A 60 7.61 12.93 -16.75
N ASN A 61 6.51 13.67 -16.70
CA ASN A 61 5.22 13.18 -16.20
C ASN A 61 4.73 11.97 -17.02
N THR A 62 4.95 12.00 -18.35
CA THR A 62 4.62 10.87 -19.22
C THR A 62 5.43 9.64 -18.89
N ILE A 63 6.76 9.78 -18.73
CA ILE A 63 7.66 8.67 -18.37
C ILE A 63 7.31 8.12 -16.99
N HIS A 64 7.05 8.99 -16.02
CA HIS A 64 6.71 8.60 -14.65
C HIS A 64 5.38 7.84 -14.60
N ARG A 65 4.33 8.34 -15.27
CA ARG A 65 3.05 7.65 -15.38
C ARG A 65 3.20 6.26 -16.03
N GLN A 66 3.96 6.18 -17.12
CA GLN A 66 4.25 4.89 -17.79
C GLN A 66 4.96 3.91 -16.86
N GLY A 67 5.96 4.38 -16.09
CA GLY A 67 6.65 3.58 -15.08
C GLY A 67 5.69 3.01 -14.03
N ASN A 68 4.77 3.83 -13.53
CA ASN A 68 3.75 3.43 -12.57
C ASN A 68 2.77 2.40 -13.15
N GLU A 69 2.31 2.59 -14.39
CA GLU A 69 1.41 1.66 -15.07
C GLU A 69 2.04 0.28 -15.30
N ILE A 70 3.31 0.24 -15.73
CA ILE A 70 4.06 -1.00 -15.91
C ILE A 70 4.15 -1.77 -14.58
N ARG A 71 4.54 -1.09 -13.51
CA ARG A 71 4.67 -1.70 -12.18
C ARG A 71 3.32 -2.18 -11.62
N ARG A 72 2.24 -1.42 -11.79
CA ARG A 72 0.88 -1.85 -11.45
C ARG A 72 0.42 -3.06 -12.27
N LYS A 73 0.80 -3.15 -13.54
CA LYS A 73 0.51 -4.32 -14.39
C LYS A 73 1.30 -5.54 -13.94
N ALA A 74 2.58 -5.38 -13.61
CA ALA A 74 3.41 -6.43 -13.04
C ALA A 74 2.83 -6.95 -11.71
N GLU A 75 2.42 -6.05 -10.81
CA GLU A 75 1.76 -6.41 -9.56
C GLU A 75 0.42 -7.14 -9.79
N ARG A 76 -0.40 -6.70 -10.76
CA ARG A 76 -1.67 -7.39 -11.06
C ARG A 76 -1.45 -8.85 -11.44
N ASN A 77 -0.34 -9.14 -12.13
CA ASN A 77 0.06 -10.48 -12.54
C ASN A 77 0.85 -11.24 -11.46
N TYR A 78 1.38 -10.55 -10.45
CA TYR A 78 2.15 -11.12 -9.32
C TYR A 78 1.38 -12.20 -8.57
N ARG A 79 0.09 -11.95 -8.27
CA ARG A 79 -0.75 -12.91 -7.55
C ARG A 79 -2.20 -12.85 -7.98
N LYS A 80 -2.73 -14.00 -8.41
CA LYS A 80 -4.17 -14.20 -8.59
C LYS A 80 -4.82 -14.42 -7.22
N LEU A 81 -5.26 -13.34 -6.58
CA LEU A 81 -6.05 -13.41 -5.35
C LEU A 81 -7.50 -13.79 -5.69
N SER A 82 -7.84 -15.07 -5.60
CA SER A 82 -9.23 -15.53 -5.68
C SER A 82 -9.91 -15.35 -4.32
N MET A 83 -10.32 -14.12 -4.01
CA MET A 83 -11.10 -13.81 -2.81
C MET A 83 -12.56 -14.18 -3.06
N GLY A 84 -12.86 -15.49 -3.02
CA GLY A 84 -14.24 -15.95 -3.12
C GLY A 84 -15.10 -15.33 -2.02
N LYS A 85 -16.32 -14.86 -2.35
CA LYS A 85 -17.29 -14.34 -1.37
C LYS A 85 -17.69 -15.37 -0.30
N VAL A 86 -17.38 -16.64 -0.53
CA VAL A 86 -17.72 -17.76 0.36
C VAL A 86 -16.44 -18.25 1.04
N HIS A 87 -16.45 -18.30 2.37
CA HIS A 87 -15.31 -18.81 3.12
C HIS A 87 -15.04 -20.28 2.81
N TRP A 88 -13.76 -20.64 2.75
CA TRP A 88 -13.35 -22.03 2.55
C TRP A 88 -13.64 -22.88 3.79
N SER A 89 -14.32 -24.02 3.60
CA SER A 89 -14.45 -25.10 4.58
C SER A 89 -14.27 -26.47 3.89
N PRO A 90 -13.87 -27.53 4.60
CA PRO A 90 -13.74 -28.88 4.03
C PRO A 90 -15.04 -29.36 3.36
N GLN A 91 -16.19 -29.11 3.97
CA GLN A 91 -17.50 -29.50 3.47
C GLN A 91 -17.85 -28.76 2.17
N MET A 92 -17.57 -27.44 2.10
CA MET A 92 -17.72 -26.68 0.85
C MET A 92 -16.78 -27.18 -0.25
N GLN A 93 -15.54 -27.53 0.12
CA GLN A 93 -14.57 -28.06 -0.83
C GLN A 93 -15.00 -29.42 -1.39
N GLN A 94 -15.57 -30.31 -0.58
CA GLN A 94 -16.07 -31.61 -1.06
C GLN A 94 -17.17 -31.44 -2.11
N LYS A 95 -18.13 -30.52 -1.89
CA LYS A 95 -19.16 -30.20 -2.89
C LYS A 95 -18.57 -29.64 -4.18
N TRP A 96 -17.59 -28.74 -4.06
CA TRP A 96 -16.89 -28.20 -5.22
C TRP A 96 -16.10 -29.28 -5.99
N ASP A 97 -15.43 -30.18 -5.28
CA ASP A 97 -14.67 -31.28 -5.89
C ASP A 97 -15.60 -32.24 -6.66
N ARG A 98 -16.80 -32.52 -6.15
CA ARG A 98 -17.85 -33.30 -6.85
C ARG A 98 -18.33 -32.63 -8.12
N LEU A 99 -18.66 -31.34 -8.06
CA LEU A 99 -19.05 -30.56 -9.23
C LEU A 99 -17.95 -30.55 -10.28
N HIS A 100 -16.71 -30.31 -9.85
CA HIS A 100 -15.54 -30.28 -10.74
C HIS A 100 -15.28 -31.65 -11.38
N LEU A 101 -15.49 -32.74 -10.64
CA LEU A 101 -15.37 -34.10 -11.18
C LEU A 101 -16.39 -34.34 -12.30
N TYR A 102 -17.68 -34.11 -12.05
CA TYR A 102 -18.71 -34.32 -13.07
C TYR A 102 -18.49 -33.43 -14.29
N GLN A 103 -18.09 -32.17 -14.11
CA GLN A 103 -17.76 -31.28 -15.22
C GLN A 103 -16.62 -31.84 -16.09
N LEU A 104 -15.56 -32.41 -15.47
CA LEU A 104 -14.47 -33.04 -16.22
C LEU A 104 -14.92 -34.30 -16.97
N LEU A 105 -15.82 -35.10 -16.39
CA LEU A 105 -16.35 -36.30 -17.04
C LEU A 105 -17.26 -35.96 -18.22
N ILE A 106 -18.14 -34.94 -18.08
CA ILE A 106 -18.97 -34.42 -19.18
C ILE A 106 -18.08 -33.88 -20.31
N LEU A 107 -17.03 -33.12 -19.98
CA LEU A 107 -16.06 -32.65 -20.98
C LEU A 107 -15.35 -33.82 -21.68
N GLY A 108 -15.06 -34.90 -20.96
CA GLY A 108 -14.50 -36.12 -21.52
C GLY A 108 -15.44 -36.79 -22.53
N HIS A 109 -16.73 -36.92 -22.21
CA HIS A 109 -17.75 -37.42 -23.15
C HIS A 109 -17.85 -36.55 -24.42
N LYS A 110 -17.69 -35.23 -24.28
CA LYS A 110 -17.65 -34.27 -25.39
C LYS A 110 -16.32 -34.22 -26.15
N GLN A 111 -15.43 -35.20 -25.95
CA GLN A 111 -14.12 -35.31 -26.59
C GLN A 111 -13.19 -34.10 -26.34
N VAL A 112 -13.42 -33.33 -25.27
CA VAL A 112 -12.53 -32.23 -24.86
C VAL A 112 -11.38 -32.80 -24.03
N ARG A 113 -10.14 -32.44 -24.38
CA ARG A 113 -8.94 -32.91 -23.67
C ARG A 113 -8.99 -32.50 -22.20
N THR A 114 -9.15 -33.48 -21.32
CA THR A 114 -9.09 -33.31 -19.86
C THR A 114 -7.91 -34.08 -19.26
N SER A 115 -7.43 -33.64 -18.09
CA SER A 115 -6.31 -34.31 -17.41
C SER A 115 -6.78 -35.60 -16.73
N SER A 116 -6.44 -36.76 -17.33
CA SER A 116 -6.75 -38.09 -16.77
C SER A 116 -6.19 -38.30 -15.36
N ARG A 117 -5.01 -37.72 -15.05
CA ARG A 117 -4.41 -37.74 -13.71
C ARG A 117 -5.25 -36.97 -12.70
N LYS A 118 -5.81 -35.83 -13.10
CA LYS A 118 -6.70 -35.02 -12.24
C LYS A 118 -8.01 -35.73 -11.97
N VAL A 119 -8.61 -36.36 -12.98
CA VAL A 119 -9.85 -37.14 -12.85
C VAL A 119 -9.65 -38.30 -11.88
N ARG A 120 -8.63 -39.15 -12.09
CA ARG A 120 -8.31 -40.27 -11.17
C ARG A 120 -8.10 -39.83 -9.73
N ARG A 121 -7.39 -38.72 -9.51
CA ARG A 121 -7.18 -38.16 -8.18
C ARG A 121 -8.49 -37.71 -7.52
N LEU A 122 -9.40 -37.08 -8.29
CA LEU A 122 -10.70 -36.64 -7.78
C LEU A 122 -11.62 -37.82 -7.47
N LEU A 123 -11.68 -38.84 -8.34
CA LEU A 123 -12.42 -40.08 -8.10
C LEU A 123 -12.02 -40.71 -6.76
N LYS A 124 -10.70 -40.88 -6.54
CA LYS A 124 -10.16 -41.42 -5.27
C LYS A 124 -10.45 -40.52 -4.07
N LYS A 125 -10.31 -39.19 -4.23
CA LYS A 125 -10.52 -38.23 -3.14
C LYS A 125 -11.98 -38.20 -2.66
N ILE A 126 -12.92 -38.32 -3.59
CA ILE A 126 -14.35 -38.20 -3.32
C ILE A 126 -14.96 -39.58 -2.95
N GLY A 127 -14.32 -40.68 -3.36
CA GLY A 127 -14.83 -42.04 -3.14
C GLY A 127 -15.89 -42.46 -4.16
N LEU A 128 -15.92 -41.81 -5.34
CA LEU A 128 -16.86 -42.13 -6.42
C LEU A 128 -16.14 -42.86 -7.55
N THR A 129 -15.63 -44.07 -7.28
CA THR A 129 -14.81 -44.83 -8.24
C THR A 129 -15.54 -45.16 -9.53
N ASP A 130 -16.86 -45.39 -9.48
CA ASP A 130 -17.66 -45.82 -10.62
C ASP A 130 -18.27 -44.66 -11.42
N ALA A 131 -18.02 -43.41 -11.03
CA ALA A 131 -18.60 -42.25 -11.71
C ALA A 131 -18.16 -42.12 -13.19
N TRP A 132 -17.04 -42.74 -13.58
CA TRP A 132 -16.56 -42.75 -14.97
C TRP A 132 -17.38 -43.63 -15.91
N LYS A 133 -18.15 -44.59 -15.38
CA LYS A 133 -18.99 -45.52 -16.16
C LYS A 133 -20.36 -44.94 -16.51
N LEU A 134 -20.70 -43.77 -15.96
CA LEU A 134 -22.00 -43.15 -16.13
C LEU A 134 -22.17 -42.55 -17.54
N SER A 135 -23.39 -42.60 -18.04
CA SER A 135 -23.76 -41.93 -19.29
C SER A 135 -23.66 -40.41 -19.15
N GLU A 136 -23.56 -39.69 -20.28
CA GLU A 136 -23.55 -38.23 -20.24
C GLU A 136 -24.82 -37.66 -19.58
N ALA A 137 -25.99 -38.22 -19.89
CA ALA A 137 -27.26 -37.80 -19.32
C ALA A 137 -27.28 -37.94 -17.78
N ASP A 138 -26.80 -39.08 -17.27
CA ASP A 138 -26.72 -39.32 -15.83
C ASP A 138 -25.72 -38.37 -15.14
N LEU A 139 -24.59 -38.09 -15.79
CA LEU A 139 -23.60 -37.15 -15.29
C LEU A 139 -24.15 -35.73 -15.22
N GLN A 140 -24.90 -35.29 -16.24
CA GLN A 140 -25.56 -33.99 -16.25
C GLN A 140 -26.62 -33.89 -15.16
N ALA A 141 -27.46 -34.92 -14.98
CA ALA A 141 -28.45 -34.98 -13.91
C ALA A 141 -27.80 -34.92 -12.51
N LYS A 142 -26.74 -35.71 -12.27
CA LYS A 142 -25.98 -35.70 -11.02
C LYS A 142 -25.27 -34.38 -10.77
N TRP A 143 -24.72 -33.76 -11.83
CA TRP A 143 -24.12 -32.44 -11.74
C TRP A 143 -25.15 -31.39 -11.32
N TYR A 144 -26.35 -31.41 -11.92
CA TYR A 144 -27.43 -30.50 -11.58
C TYR A 144 -27.87 -30.63 -10.11
N LEU A 145 -28.07 -31.87 -9.64
CA LEU A 145 -28.42 -32.14 -8.25
C LEU A 145 -27.35 -31.65 -7.27
N GLU A 146 -26.07 -31.95 -7.50
CA GLU A 146 -24.98 -31.45 -6.65
C GLU A 146 -24.83 -29.93 -6.75
N HIS A 147 -25.18 -29.32 -7.89
CA HIS A 147 -25.09 -27.88 -8.08
C HIS A 147 -26.17 -27.15 -7.27
N GLN A 148 -27.38 -27.71 -7.22
CA GLN A 148 -28.44 -27.23 -6.33
C GLN A 148 -28.01 -27.37 -4.85
N ALA A 149 -27.49 -28.55 -4.48
CA ALA A 149 -27.02 -28.78 -3.12
C ALA A 149 -25.84 -27.86 -2.73
N TYR A 150 -24.98 -27.49 -3.69
CA TYR A 150 -23.92 -26.51 -3.50
C TYR A 150 -24.47 -25.09 -3.31
N LYS A 151 -25.45 -24.66 -4.12
CA LYS A 151 -26.10 -23.36 -3.97
C LYS A 151 -26.79 -23.21 -2.62
N GLU A 152 -27.51 -24.24 -2.19
CA GLU A 152 -28.16 -24.24 -0.88
C GLU A 152 -27.13 -24.17 0.26
N ALA A 153 -26.11 -25.01 0.21
CA ALA A 153 -25.02 -25.00 1.19
C ALA A 153 -24.32 -23.64 1.26
N LYS A 154 -24.04 -23.05 0.10
CA LYS A 154 -23.44 -21.71 -0.02
C LYS A 154 -24.30 -20.63 0.66
N ARG A 155 -25.63 -20.71 0.56
CA ARG A 155 -26.56 -19.73 1.14
C ARG A 155 -26.79 -19.95 2.63
N LYS A 156 -26.98 -21.20 3.07
CA LYS A 156 -27.45 -21.51 4.43
C LYS A 156 -26.33 -21.94 5.39
N ARG A 157 -25.38 -22.76 4.93
CA ARG A 157 -24.47 -23.52 5.82
C ARG A 157 -23.00 -23.10 5.73
N ALA A 158 -22.59 -22.39 4.69
CA ALA A 158 -21.18 -22.08 4.44
C ALA A 158 -20.48 -21.33 5.59
N HIS A 159 -21.19 -20.38 6.23
CA HIS A 159 -20.66 -19.67 7.38
C HIS A 159 -20.52 -20.58 8.61
N GLN A 160 -21.53 -21.40 8.90
CA GLN A 160 -21.52 -22.35 10.02
C GLN A 160 -20.39 -23.37 9.88
N TRP A 161 -20.27 -24.03 8.73
CA TRP A 161 -19.18 -24.98 8.47
C TRP A 161 -17.80 -24.35 8.56
N ARG A 162 -17.69 -23.05 8.27
CA ARG A 162 -16.42 -22.33 8.45
C ARG A 162 -16.09 -22.17 9.93
N LEU A 163 -17.08 -21.79 10.76
CA LEU A 163 -16.89 -21.64 12.20
C LEU A 163 -16.53 -22.97 12.85
N GLU A 164 -17.29 -24.03 12.58
CA GLU A 164 -17.01 -25.39 13.07
C GLU A 164 -15.59 -25.83 12.72
N TYR A 165 -15.18 -25.62 11.46
CA TYR A 165 -13.83 -25.96 11.04
C TYR A 165 -12.75 -25.17 11.79
N LEU A 166 -12.96 -23.87 12.02
CA LEU A 166 -12.04 -23.05 12.80
C LEU A 166 -11.97 -23.51 14.25
N GLU A 167 -13.10 -23.87 14.85
CA GLU A 167 -13.19 -24.36 16.22
C GLU A 167 -12.45 -25.69 16.40
N ILE A 168 -12.69 -26.67 15.53
CA ILE A 168 -11.97 -27.95 15.51
C ILE A 168 -10.45 -27.69 15.40
N ARG A 169 -10.05 -26.74 14.55
CA ARG A 169 -8.64 -26.39 14.36
C ARG A 169 -8.04 -25.68 15.57
N LEU A 170 -8.79 -24.81 16.24
CA LEU A 170 -8.39 -24.19 17.50
C LEU A 170 -8.23 -25.23 18.61
N ALA A 171 -9.18 -26.17 18.74
CA ALA A 171 -9.12 -27.26 19.71
C ALA A 171 -7.90 -28.17 19.48
N ALA A 172 -7.64 -28.57 18.23
CA ALA A 172 -6.46 -29.36 17.89
C ALA A 172 -5.14 -28.63 18.21
N VAL A 173 -5.10 -27.31 18.00
CA VAL A 173 -3.97 -26.46 18.36
C VAL A 173 -3.80 -26.31 19.87
N ARG A 174 -4.90 -26.24 20.65
CA ARG A 174 -4.85 -26.24 22.12
C ARG A 174 -4.21 -27.53 22.66
N ARG A 175 -4.45 -28.66 22.00
CA ARG A 175 -3.92 -29.99 22.37
C ARG A 175 -2.46 -30.23 21.99
N THR A 176 -1.86 -29.44 21.09
CA THR A 176 -0.44 -29.65 20.69
C THR A 176 0.55 -29.19 21.77
N LYS A 177 1.52 -30.05 22.12
CA LYS A 177 2.62 -29.76 23.07
C LYS A 177 3.43 -28.53 22.62
N LYS A 178 3.84 -27.69 23.59
CA LYS A 178 4.75 -26.56 23.37
C LYS A 178 6.07 -27.08 22.78
N GLY A 179 6.55 -26.50 21.67
CA GLY A 179 7.85 -26.82 21.05
C GLY A 179 7.84 -27.02 19.53
N ASN A 180 6.71 -27.36 18.91
CA ASN A 180 6.66 -27.59 17.46
C ASN A 180 6.43 -26.30 16.64
N ILE A 181 7.42 -25.89 15.85
CA ILE A 181 7.40 -24.68 15.01
C ILE A 181 6.21 -24.68 14.02
N LYS A 182 5.89 -25.82 13.40
CA LYS A 182 4.74 -25.93 12.47
C LYS A 182 3.41 -25.77 13.21
N ALA A 183 3.29 -26.32 14.42
CA ALA A 183 2.11 -26.15 15.26
C ALA A 183 1.95 -24.69 15.73
N ARG A 184 3.05 -24.01 16.08
CA ARG A 184 3.08 -22.58 16.44
C ARG A 184 2.59 -21.69 15.30
N ILE A 185 3.15 -21.85 14.09
CA ILE A 185 2.71 -21.09 12.90
C ILE A 185 1.23 -21.32 12.63
N ARG A 186 0.76 -22.57 12.78
CA ARG A 186 -0.65 -22.93 12.60
C ARG A 186 -1.54 -22.25 13.65
N ARG A 187 -1.11 -22.20 14.92
CA ARG A 187 -1.80 -21.51 16.03
C ARG A 187 -1.96 -20.02 15.75
N THR A 188 -0.86 -19.35 15.42
CA THR A 188 -0.84 -17.91 15.12
C THR A 188 -1.76 -17.58 13.94
N ARG A 189 -1.74 -18.38 12.86
CA ARG A 189 -2.64 -18.15 11.71
C ARG A 189 -4.12 -18.26 12.06
N VAL A 190 -4.49 -19.21 12.91
CA VAL A 190 -5.90 -19.41 13.30
C VAL A 190 -6.36 -18.29 14.23
N GLN A 191 -5.52 -17.87 15.19
CA GLN A 191 -5.80 -16.73 16.07
C GLN A 191 -5.97 -15.42 15.26
N GLN A 192 -5.07 -15.14 14.32
CA GLN A 192 -5.18 -13.96 13.44
C GLN A 192 -6.47 -13.97 12.60
N MET A 193 -6.93 -15.15 12.16
CA MET A 193 -8.20 -15.24 11.44
C MET A 193 -9.42 -15.00 12.34
N ALA A 194 -9.40 -15.52 13.57
CA ALA A 194 -10.45 -15.27 14.56
C ALA A 194 -10.52 -13.76 14.91
N GLN A 195 -9.37 -13.14 15.18
CA GLN A 195 -9.27 -11.72 15.47
C GLN A 195 -9.86 -10.86 14.34
N LYS A 196 -9.54 -11.18 13.07
CA LYS A 196 -10.07 -10.43 11.92
C LYS A 196 -11.59 -10.50 11.81
N GLU A 197 -12.19 -11.66 12.08
CA GLU A 197 -13.64 -11.82 12.07
C GLU A 197 -14.30 -11.09 13.25
N GLU A 198 -13.68 -11.12 14.43
CA GLU A 198 -14.14 -10.37 15.60
C GLU A 198 -14.08 -8.86 15.36
N THR A 199 -12.97 -8.33 14.83
CA THR A 199 -12.87 -6.92 14.44
C THR A 199 -13.92 -6.55 13.38
N ARG A 200 -14.23 -7.44 12.43
CA ARG A 200 -15.32 -7.21 11.45
C ARG A 200 -16.69 -7.15 12.12
N ARG A 201 -16.96 -8.04 13.08
CA ARG A 201 -18.21 -8.04 13.86
C ARG A 201 -18.33 -6.78 14.71
N GLN A 202 -17.27 -6.39 15.41
CA GLN A 202 -17.19 -5.15 16.18
C GLN A 202 -17.48 -3.95 15.28
N ARG A 203 -16.81 -3.83 14.13
CA ARG A 203 -17.07 -2.76 13.14
C ARG A 203 -18.50 -2.77 12.60
N LYS A 204 -19.11 -3.95 12.43
CA LYS A 204 -20.50 -4.06 11.94
C LYS A 204 -21.51 -3.68 13.02
N ALA A 205 -21.27 -4.07 14.27
CA ALA A 205 -22.11 -3.77 15.42
C ALA A 205 -22.04 -2.28 15.81
N GLN A 206 -20.86 -1.67 15.71
CA GLN A 206 -20.62 -0.28 16.10
C GLN A 206 -20.92 0.75 15.00
N GLY A 207 -21.29 0.31 13.78
CA GLY A 207 -21.64 1.20 12.67
C GLY A 207 -20.47 2.01 12.08
N LYS A 208 -20.77 2.86 11.09
CA LYS A 208 -19.82 3.82 10.51
C LYS A 208 -19.73 5.04 11.43
N GLY A 209 -18.78 5.02 12.38
CA GLY A 209 -18.51 6.16 13.26
C GLY A 209 -17.47 5.86 14.33
N PHE A 210 -17.29 4.60 14.69
CA PHE A 210 -16.35 4.18 15.73
C PHE A 210 -14.89 4.04 15.28
N SER A 211 -14.57 4.38 14.02
CA SER A 211 -13.21 4.31 13.50
C SER A 211 -12.65 5.70 13.20
N GLY A 212 -11.85 6.23 14.12
CA GLY A 212 -10.75 7.15 13.81
C GLY A 212 -10.98 8.64 13.97
N GLY A 213 -12.12 9.10 14.49
CA GLY A 213 -12.32 10.51 14.84
C GLY A 213 -11.95 10.81 16.30
N LEU A 214 -11.45 12.03 16.55
CA LEU A 214 -11.20 12.54 17.91
C LEU A 214 -12.56 12.76 18.62
N GLN A 215 -12.87 11.96 19.64
CA GLN A 215 -14.17 12.00 20.33
C GLN A 215 -14.25 13.02 21.47
N GLN A 216 -13.12 13.33 22.10
CA GLN A 216 -13.04 14.23 23.25
C GLN A 216 -11.62 14.79 23.37
N ILE A 217 -11.50 16.04 23.84
CA ILE A 217 -10.23 16.65 24.21
C ILE A 217 -10.27 17.09 25.66
N LYS A 218 -9.09 17.19 26.29
CA LYS A 218 -8.94 17.84 27.59
C LYS A 218 -8.35 19.23 27.36
N VAL A 219 -9.10 20.26 27.71
CA VAL A 219 -8.64 21.65 27.63
C VAL A 219 -8.37 22.15 29.05
N ALA A 220 -7.23 22.82 29.26
CA ALA A 220 -6.96 23.51 30.50
C ALA A 220 -7.78 24.81 30.53
N GLN A 221 -8.72 24.92 31.47
CA GLN A 221 -9.44 26.15 31.74
C GLN A 221 -8.85 26.82 32.97
N VAL A 222 -8.52 28.10 32.84
CA VAL A 222 -8.03 28.92 33.96
C VAL A 222 -9.26 29.47 34.68
N ALA A 223 -9.44 29.11 35.94
CA ALA A 223 -10.47 29.68 36.80
C ALA A 223 -10.15 31.15 37.11
N GLN A 224 -11.15 31.91 37.58
CA GLN A 224 -10.98 33.33 37.95
C GLN A 224 -9.89 33.53 39.02
N ASP A 225 -9.60 32.50 39.80
CA ASP A 225 -8.57 32.49 40.85
C ASP A 225 -7.16 32.12 40.32
N GLY A 226 -6.98 31.99 39.00
CA GLY A 226 -5.70 31.67 38.36
C GLY A 226 -5.32 30.18 38.35
N THR A 227 -6.13 29.30 38.95
CA THR A 227 -5.91 27.85 38.94
C THR A 227 -6.39 27.20 37.64
N SER A 228 -5.51 26.43 36.99
CA SER A 228 -5.84 25.65 35.79
C SER A 228 -6.46 24.30 36.15
N HIS A 229 -7.64 24.00 35.63
CA HIS A 229 -8.26 22.68 35.74
C HIS A 229 -8.54 22.09 34.35
N TRP A 230 -8.40 20.77 34.24
CA TRP A 230 -8.61 20.05 32.99
C TRP A 230 -10.07 19.67 32.82
N VAL A 231 -10.73 20.26 31.84
CA VAL A 231 -12.13 19.94 31.50
C VAL A 231 -12.14 18.99 30.31
N THR A 232 -12.91 17.91 30.42
CA THR A 232 -13.12 16.98 29.29
C THR A 232 -14.25 17.51 28.42
N CYS A 233 -13.92 17.96 27.22
CA CYS A 233 -14.86 18.54 26.28
C CYS A 233 -15.30 17.48 25.27
N GLN A 234 -16.61 17.28 25.16
CA GLN A 234 -17.23 16.27 24.27
C GLN A 234 -18.10 16.91 23.18
N SER A 235 -18.35 18.21 23.24
CA SER A 235 -19.12 18.93 22.22
C SER A 235 -18.22 19.34 21.05
N LYS A 236 -18.74 19.23 19.82
CA LYS A 236 -17.99 19.51 18.59
C LYS A 236 -17.36 20.91 18.58
N CYS A 237 -18.12 21.94 18.95
CA CYS A 237 -17.63 23.32 18.91
C CYS A 237 -16.46 23.56 19.88
N ILE A 238 -16.53 23.02 21.10
CA ILE A 238 -15.46 23.19 22.10
C ILE A 238 -14.24 22.35 21.73
N VAL A 239 -14.45 21.17 21.14
CA VAL A 239 -13.37 20.33 20.61
C VAL A 239 -12.64 21.06 19.47
N GLU A 240 -13.37 21.67 18.53
CA GLU A 240 -12.77 22.43 17.42
C GLU A 240 -11.99 23.66 17.93
N GLU A 241 -12.57 24.45 18.85
CA GLU A 241 -11.92 25.63 19.41
C GLU A 241 -10.67 25.28 20.24
N GLY A 242 -10.75 24.25 21.09
CA GLY A 242 -9.59 23.80 21.87
C GLY A 242 -8.46 23.31 20.98
N CYS A 243 -8.77 22.55 19.91
CA CYS A 243 -7.80 22.16 18.89
C CYS A 243 -7.19 23.39 18.18
N MET A 244 -7.99 24.43 17.88
CA MET A 244 -7.48 25.66 17.26
C MET A 244 -6.51 26.41 18.18
N GLN A 245 -6.83 26.53 19.48
CA GLN A 245 -5.97 27.20 20.46
C GLN A 245 -4.67 26.44 20.70
N GLU A 246 -4.74 25.11 20.86
CA GLU A 246 -3.55 24.26 20.99
C GLU A 246 -2.67 24.34 19.75
N ASN A 247 -3.28 24.30 18.55
CA ASN A 247 -2.55 24.50 17.29
C ASN A 247 -1.85 25.87 17.24
N ARG A 248 -2.50 26.95 17.70
CA ARG A 248 -1.84 28.27 17.76
C ARG A 248 -0.65 28.25 18.72
N LEU A 249 -0.80 27.73 19.93
CA LEU A 249 0.30 27.64 20.90
C LEU A 249 1.47 26.78 20.40
N GLN A 250 1.16 25.70 19.67
CA GLN A 250 2.17 24.78 19.17
C GLN A 250 2.85 25.27 17.88
N TYR A 251 2.10 25.90 16.97
CA TYR A 251 2.60 26.22 15.62
C TYR A 251 2.81 27.73 15.37
N ASP A 252 2.35 28.63 16.23
CA ASP A 252 2.54 30.09 16.12
C ASP A 252 3.76 30.62 16.88
N GLN A 253 4.63 29.71 17.36
CA GLN A 253 5.88 30.02 18.06
C GLN A 253 6.87 30.86 17.24
N THR A 254 6.61 31.00 15.94
CA THR A 254 7.45 31.79 15.03
C THR A 254 7.12 33.28 15.04
N ARG A 255 5.93 33.68 15.55
CA ARG A 255 5.42 35.07 15.50
C ARG A 255 5.26 35.73 16.86
N TYR A 256 4.87 34.98 17.90
CA TYR A 256 4.59 35.52 19.24
C TYR A 256 5.03 34.55 20.34
N PRO A 257 5.50 35.03 21.52
CA PRO A 257 5.81 36.41 21.88
C PRO A 257 7.17 36.90 21.37
N TYR A 258 8.03 36.00 20.88
CA TYR A 258 9.36 36.32 20.34
C TYR A 258 9.46 35.83 18.89
N PRO A 259 9.44 36.72 17.89
CA PRO A 259 9.56 36.30 16.50
C PRO A 259 10.91 35.61 16.27
N THR A 260 10.87 34.43 15.66
CA THR A 260 12.10 33.72 15.28
C THR A 260 12.87 34.52 14.24
N PRO A 261 14.21 34.39 14.13
CA PRO A 261 15.03 35.19 13.22
C PRO A 261 14.49 35.28 11.76
N PRO A 262 13.96 34.20 11.12
CA PRO A 262 13.33 34.29 9.79
C PRO A 262 12.08 35.18 9.68
N MET A 263 11.41 35.44 10.80
CA MET A 263 10.20 36.26 10.89
C MET A 263 10.49 37.73 11.23
N THR A 264 11.77 38.13 11.23
CA THR A 264 12.23 39.51 11.44
C THR A 264 12.86 40.08 10.17
N ALA A 265 12.81 41.41 10.01
CA ALA A 265 13.50 42.09 8.91
C ALA A 265 15.03 42.08 9.13
N PRO A 266 15.85 42.03 8.05
CA PRO A 266 15.48 42.11 6.64
C PRO A 266 14.97 40.79 6.06
N LEU A 267 15.27 39.65 6.69
CA LEU A 267 15.02 38.32 6.13
C LEU A 267 13.54 38.05 5.81
N TYR A 268 12.62 38.44 6.70
CA TYR A 268 11.18 38.32 6.43
C TYR A 268 10.77 39.11 5.18
N SER A 269 11.27 40.34 5.02
CA SER A 269 10.97 41.21 3.89
C SER A 269 11.62 40.71 2.60
N ASP A 270 12.81 40.11 2.68
CA ASP A 270 13.52 39.53 1.53
C ASP A 270 12.75 38.37 0.90
N PHE A 271 12.06 37.56 1.72
CA PHE A 271 11.32 36.38 1.25
C PHE A 271 9.81 36.60 1.11
N ASN A 272 9.26 37.71 1.61
CA ASN A 272 7.84 38.07 1.44
C ASN A 272 7.61 39.34 0.62
N GLY A 273 8.67 40.00 0.15
CA GLY A 273 8.61 41.20 -0.69
C GLY A 273 8.64 40.94 -2.20
N PRO A 274 8.77 41.99 -3.02
CA PRO A 274 8.82 41.88 -4.50
C PRO A 274 9.97 40.99 -5.01
N ASN A 275 11.06 40.90 -4.26
CA ASN A 275 12.25 40.12 -4.61
C ASN A 275 12.19 38.65 -4.13
N ALA A 276 11.10 38.22 -3.48
CA ALA A 276 10.98 36.90 -2.86
C ALA A 276 11.42 35.74 -3.76
N LYS A 277 10.97 35.75 -5.02
CA LYS A 277 11.32 34.72 -6.00
C LYS A 277 12.82 34.68 -6.29
N ARG A 278 13.46 35.84 -6.47
CA ARG A 278 14.89 35.97 -6.73
C ARG A 278 15.70 35.49 -5.53
N ASN A 279 15.33 35.92 -4.33
CA ASN A 279 16.01 35.57 -3.08
C ASN A 279 15.85 34.07 -2.77
N SER A 280 14.67 33.50 -3.01
CA SER A 280 14.42 32.05 -2.91
C SER A 280 15.31 31.24 -3.85
N GLN A 281 15.45 31.68 -5.10
CA GLN A 281 16.34 31.01 -6.06
C GLN A 281 17.82 31.18 -5.70
N ALA A 282 18.23 32.36 -5.22
CA ALA A 282 19.59 32.60 -4.74
C ALA A 282 19.91 31.69 -3.54
N LEU A 283 19.00 31.59 -2.57
CA LEU A 283 19.16 30.74 -1.39
C LEU A 283 19.31 29.27 -1.78
N LEU A 284 18.40 28.79 -2.64
CA LEU A 284 18.43 27.42 -3.13
C LEU A 284 19.73 27.09 -3.91
N ARG A 285 20.37 28.09 -4.53
CA ARG A 285 21.66 27.96 -5.24
C ARG A 285 22.88 28.17 -4.33
N GLY A 286 22.69 28.58 -3.08
CA GLY A 286 23.78 28.97 -2.19
C GLY A 286 24.42 30.31 -2.51
N LEU A 287 23.71 31.19 -3.24
CA LEU A 287 24.14 32.53 -3.65
C LEU A 287 23.47 33.65 -2.84
N TYR A 288 22.58 33.32 -1.91
CA TYR A 288 21.95 34.30 -1.03
C TYR A 288 22.90 34.61 0.13
N ASP A 289 23.24 35.88 0.25
CA ASP A 289 24.01 36.40 1.37
C ASP A 289 23.04 37.03 2.37
N ALA A 290 23.06 36.52 3.61
CA ALA A 290 22.18 36.99 4.65
C ALA A 290 22.99 37.91 5.57
N GLU A 291 22.54 39.16 5.71
CA GLU A 291 23.12 40.12 6.65
C GLU A 291 22.71 39.76 8.10
N THR A 292 23.27 38.67 8.63
CA THR A 292 22.99 38.21 10.00
C THR A 292 24.23 37.64 10.68
N ALA A 293 24.39 37.97 11.96
CA ALA A 293 25.44 37.40 12.81
C ALA A 293 24.98 36.14 13.56
N ASP A 294 23.72 35.71 13.39
CA ASP A 294 23.18 34.53 14.08
C ASP A 294 23.68 33.22 13.43
N PRO A 295 24.51 32.42 14.13
CA PRO A 295 25.07 31.19 13.57
C PRO A 295 24.02 30.11 13.30
N TYR A 296 22.91 30.10 14.05
CA TYR A 296 21.84 29.13 13.84
C TYR A 296 21.02 29.47 12.60
N LEU A 297 20.77 30.75 12.37
CA LEU A 297 20.11 31.21 11.16
C LEU A 297 20.96 30.92 9.92
N MET A 298 22.26 31.20 9.98
CA MET A 298 23.19 30.87 8.88
C MET A 298 23.22 29.37 8.61
N SER A 299 23.28 28.54 9.65
CA SER A 299 23.19 27.09 9.51
C SER A 299 21.87 26.65 8.87
N PHE A 300 20.73 27.21 9.30
CA PHE A 300 19.43 26.92 8.70
C PHE A 300 19.40 27.26 7.20
N LEU A 301 19.86 28.46 6.82
CA LEU A 301 19.90 28.91 5.42
C LEU A 301 20.84 28.03 4.57
N ASP A 302 21.96 27.57 5.12
CA ASP A 302 22.86 26.62 4.47
C ASP A 302 22.15 25.28 4.17
N HIS A 303 21.35 24.78 5.12
CA HIS A 303 20.54 23.57 4.96
C HIS A 303 19.36 23.74 3.99
N CYS A 304 18.93 24.97 3.70
CA CYS A 304 17.91 25.25 2.70
C CYS A 304 18.42 25.13 1.26
N ARG A 305 19.74 25.06 1.04
CA ARG A 305 20.32 24.90 -0.30
C ARG A 305 19.82 23.61 -0.95
N ARG A 306 19.67 23.61 -2.28
CA ARG A 306 19.30 22.39 -3.02
C ARG A 306 20.36 21.33 -2.81
N ALA A 307 19.95 20.22 -2.20
CA ALA A 307 20.81 19.05 -2.09
C ALA A 307 21.15 18.53 -3.50
N THR A 308 22.43 18.26 -3.74
CA THR A 308 22.84 17.46 -4.89
C THR A 308 22.22 16.08 -4.73
N GLY A 309 21.35 15.67 -5.66
CA GLY A 309 20.56 14.46 -5.52
C GLY A 309 21.39 13.24 -5.10
N SER A 310 20.86 12.45 -4.16
CA SER A 310 21.55 11.24 -3.70
C SER A 310 21.69 10.24 -4.84
N GLY A 311 22.90 9.78 -5.12
CA GLY A 311 23.12 8.74 -6.13
C GLY A 311 22.41 7.41 -5.79
N PRO A 312 22.45 6.42 -6.71
CA PRO A 312 21.71 5.17 -6.57
C PRO A 312 21.97 4.40 -5.26
N GLY A 313 23.18 4.51 -4.70
CA GLY A 313 23.53 3.89 -3.42
C GLY A 313 22.72 4.42 -2.23
N GLY A 314 22.47 5.74 -2.19
CA GLY A 314 21.63 6.37 -1.18
C GLY A 314 20.19 5.87 -1.25
N HIS A 315 19.61 5.88 -2.45
CA HIS A 315 18.26 5.37 -2.72
C HIS A 315 18.09 3.90 -2.29
N VAL A 316 19.04 3.03 -2.66
CA VAL A 316 19.02 1.61 -2.30
C VAL A 316 19.08 1.43 -0.78
N SER A 317 19.96 2.16 -0.10
CA SER A 317 20.12 2.06 1.36
C SER A 317 18.85 2.46 2.12
N PHE A 318 18.17 3.51 1.65
CA PHE A 318 16.93 4.03 2.24
C PHE A 318 15.80 3.01 2.13
N TRP A 319 15.53 2.53 0.91
CA TRP A 319 14.40 1.63 0.66
C TRP A 319 14.58 0.22 1.24
N ARG A 320 15.83 -0.23 1.47
CA ARG A 320 16.10 -1.45 2.25
C ARG A 320 15.58 -1.32 3.69
N LYS A 321 15.78 -0.15 4.32
CA LYS A 321 15.37 0.13 5.70
C LYS A 321 13.88 0.44 5.84
N MET A 322 13.27 1.06 4.82
CA MET A 322 11.88 1.52 4.91
C MET A 322 10.84 0.40 5.05
N GLY A 323 9.80 0.64 5.84
CA GLY A 323 8.69 -0.28 6.04
C GLY A 323 7.69 -0.23 4.89
N GLU A 324 7.27 -1.40 4.39
CA GLU A 324 6.31 -1.52 3.27
C GLU A 324 4.93 -0.91 3.57
N HIS A 325 4.55 -0.88 4.85
CA HIS A 325 3.25 -0.41 5.34
C HIS A 325 3.22 1.08 5.70
N LYS A 326 4.35 1.79 5.56
CA LYS A 326 4.35 3.25 5.70
C LYS A 326 3.60 3.89 4.53
N GLY A 327 3.09 5.09 4.75
CA GLY A 327 2.45 5.89 3.70
C GLY A 327 3.38 6.08 2.49
N SER A 328 2.78 6.15 1.31
CA SER A 328 3.43 6.43 0.03
C SER A 328 2.74 7.62 -0.64
N GLU A 329 3.20 7.99 -1.84
CA GLU A 329 2.56 8.97 -2.72
C GLU A 329 1.04 8.70 -2.86
N PRO A 330 0.15 9.71 -2.78
CA PRO A 330 -1.31 9.53 -2.80
C PRO A 330 -1.83 8.88 -4.09
N HIS A 331 -1.17 9.19 -5.21
CA HIS A 331 -1.56 8.72 -6.55
C HIS A 331 -0.51 7.79 -7.18
N GLY A 332 0.59 7.53 -6.48
CA GLY A 332 1.74 6.79 -6.99
C GLY A 332 1.73 5.30 -6.66
N LEU A 333 2.91 4.74 -6.49
CA LEU A 333 3.13 3.35 -6.10
C LEU A 333 3.25 3.23 -4.59
N HIS A 334 2.74 2.14 -4.02
CA HIS A 334 3.00 1.85 -2.61
C HIS A 334 4.47 1.45 -2.38
N ASN A 335 4.96 1.61 -1.15
CA ASN A 335 6.37 1.42 -0.79
C ASN A 335 6.96 0.04 -1.15
N GLY A 336 6.11 -0.99 -1.28
CA GLY A 336 6.54 -2.32 -1.69
C GLY A 336 7.15 -2.36 -3.09
N HIS A 337 6.70 -1.48 -4.01
CA HIS A 337 7.29 -1.40 -5.36
C HIS A 337 8.73 -0.92 -5.33
N PHE A 338 9.03 0.13 -4.58
CA PHE A 338 10.39 0.68 -4.45
C PHE A 338 11.31 -0.27 -3.68
N LYS A 339 10.78 -0.90 -2.62
CA LYS A 339 11.52 -1.88 -1.84
C LYS A 339 11.85 -3.16 -2.60
N VAL A 340 11.00 -3.57 -3.53
CA VAL A 340 11.33 -4.64 -4.49
C VAL A 340 12.26 -4.11 -5.59
N GLY A 341 12.03 -2.88 -6.05
CA GLY A 341 12.82 -2.22 -7.09
C GLY A 341 14.32 -2.14 -6.79
N VAL A 342 14.71 -1.96 -5.52
CA VAL A 342 16.13 -1.90 -5.13
C VAL A 342 16.92 -3.20 -5.34
N ALA A 343 16.26 -4.33 -5.61
CA ALA A 343 16.93 -5.56 -6.00
C ALA A 343 17.32 -5.57 -7.50
N SER A 344 16.78 -4.64 -8.30
CA SER A 344 17.13 -4.45 -9.72
C SER A 344 17.89 -3.15 -9.90
N ASN A 345 19.10 -3.24 -10.46
CA ASN A 345 19.90 -2.05 -10.76
C ASN A 345 19.17 -1.10 -11.72
N LEU A 346 18.48 -1.64 -12.73
CA LEU A 346 17.74 -0.84 -13.71
C LEU A 346 16.61 -0.06 -13.04
N LEU A 347 15.79 -0.74 -12.25
CA LEU A 347 14.66 -0.12 -11.57
C LEU A 347 15.13 0.89 -10.51
N ALA A 348 16.16 0.55 -9.74
CA ALA A 348 16.73 1.44 -8.73
C ALA A 348 17.34 2.71 -9.36
N CYS A 349 18.03 2.61 -10.50
CA CYS A 349 18.55 3.78 -11.20
C CYS A 349 17.43 4.69 -11.70
N CYS A 350 16.38 4.12 -12.29
CA CYS A 350 15.21 4.91 -12.71
C CYS A 350 14.50 5.57 -11.53
N ASP A 351 14.29 4.83 -10.43
CA ASP A 351 13.64 5.36 -9.22
C ASP A 351 14.48 6.49 -8.58
N THR A 352 15.82 6.38 -8.63
CA THR A 352 16.72 7.45 -8.22
C THR A 352 16.51 8.70 -9.06
N LEU A 353 16.43 8.57 -10.39
CA LEU A 353 16.21 9.70 -11.31
C LEU A 353 14.81 10.33 -11.16
N PHE A 354 13.78 9.51 -10.93
CA PHE A 354 12.42 10.00 -10.67
C PHE A 354 12.36 10.84 -9.39
N CYS A 355 13.20 10.56 -8.40
CA CYS A 355 13.33 11.41 -7.22
C CYS A 355 14.25 12.62 -7.49
N SER A 356 15.42 12.40 -8.09
CA SER A 356 16.47 13.41 -8.16
C SER A 356 16.12 14.58 -9.07
N ILE A 357 15.43 14.35 -10.19
CA ILE A 357 15.05 15.42 -11.13
C ILE A 357 14.15 16.46 -10.44
N PRO A 358 13.00 16.09 -9.85
CA PRO A 358 12.17 17.03 -9.09
C PRO A 358 12.93 17.80 -8.00
N PHE A 359 13.78 17.13 -7.22
CA PHE A 359 14.56 17.78 -6.17
C PHE A 359 15.58 18.78 -6.74
N ALA A 360 16.27 18.42 -7.83
CA ALA A 360 17.28 19.28 -8.44
C ALA A 360 16.66 20.50 -9.13
N THR A 361 15.49 20.36 -9.76
CA THR A 361 14.86 21.43 -10.55
C THR A 361 13.82 22.23 -9.75
N GLY A 362 13.30 21.69 -8.65
CA GLY A 362 12.15 22.25 -7.92
C GLY A 362 10.81 22.03 -8.64
N PHE A 363 10.76 21.08 -9.57
CA PHE A 363 9.55 20.72 -10.31
C PHE A 363 8.70 19.76 -9.48
N VAL A 364 7.37 19.92 -9.54
CA VAL A 364 6.43 19.04 -8.85
C VAL A 364 5.79 18.05 -9.84
N PRO A 365 6.11 16.75 -9.75
CA PRO A 365 5.47 15.73 -10.58
C PRO A 365 3.98 15.62 -10.34
N VAL A 366 3.22 15.32 -11.40
CA VAL A 366 1.76 15.13 -11.32
C VAL A 366 1.36 13.90 -10.50
N GLN A 367 2.28 12.95 -10.30
CA GLN A 367 2.00 11.70 -9.58
C GLN A 367 2.27 11.76 -8.08
N TRP A 368 2.91 12.83 -7.60
CA TRP A 368 3.33 13.00 -6.20
C TRP A 368 2.21 13.46 -5.27
#